data_AF-A0A7C8ZDG2-F1
#
_entry.id   AF-A0A7C8ZDG2-F1
#
_cell.length_a   1.000
_cell.length_b   1.000
_cell.length_c   1.000
_cell.angle_alpha   90.00
_cell.angle_beta   90.00
_cell.angle_gamma   90.00
#
_symmetry.space_group_name_H-M   'P 1'
#
loop_
_entity.id
_entity.type
_entity.pdbx_description
1 polymer ?
#
loop_
_entity_poly.entity_id
_entity_poly.type
_entity_poly.pdbx_seq_one_letter_code
_entity_poly.pdbx_strand_id
1 'polypeptide(L)'
;KTVTINYGTCQHGDLESGSCSNANGSSSDATLQCWEELYDAKICVICYDQPRNCFLVPCGHCATCHDCALRIFHEDNRKCPVCRRYIGKVRKLFGNYNVQT
;
A
#
# COMPACT_ATOMS: atom_id res chain seq x y z
N LYS A 1 -2.90 -11.28 12.56
CA LYS A 1 -2.62 -9.83 12.59
C LYS A 1 -2.79 -9.31 11.16
N THR A 2 -3.80 -8.47 10.90
CA THR A 2 -4.04 -7.91 9.56
C THR A 2 -2.86 -7.02 9.19
N VAL A 3 -2.12 -7.37 8.13
CA VAL A 3 -1.03 -6.54 7.63
C VAL A 3 -1.66 -5.44 6.77
N THR A 4 -1.75 -4.23 7.32
CA THR A 4 -2.11 -3.03 6.57
C THR A 4 -0.93 -2.63 5.68
N ILE A 5 -1.00 -2.97 4.39
CA ILE A 5 0.02 -2.57 3.41
C ILE A 5 -0.25 -1.11 3.00
N ASN A 6 0.19 -0.18 3.84
CA ASN A 6 0.18 1.24 3.49
C ASN A 6 1.45 1.60 2.74
N TYR A 7 1.35 1.70 1.41
CA TYR A 7 2.35 2.15 0.41
C TYR A 7 3.81 1.66 0.59
N GLY A 8 4.06 0.79 1.56
CA GLY A 8 5.32 0.57 2.24
C GLY A 8 6.03 -0.70 1.79
N THR A 9 7.20 -0.91 2.37
CA THR A 9 8.01 -2.11 2.17
C THR A 9 7.47 -3.25 3.03
N CYS A 10 7.50 -4.48 2.52
CA CYS A 10 7.24 -5.67 3.32
C CYS A 10 8.42 -5.89 4.28
N GLN A 11 8.48 -5.18 5.40
CA GLN A 11 9.44 -5.46 6.46
C GLN A 11 8.75 -5.51 7.82
N HIS A 12 8.91 -6.65 8.47
CA HIS A 12 8.50 -6.96 9.82
C HIS A 12 9.16 -6.00 10.81
N GLY A 13 8.35 -5.48 11.74
CA GLY A 13 8.73 -5.23 13.12
C GLY A 13 9.64 -4.03 13.39
N ASP A 14 9.02 -2.86 13.61
CA ASP A 14 9.43 -1.98 14.72
C ASP A 14 8.16 -1.51 15.44
N LEU A 15 8.12 -1.82 16.73
CA LEU A 15 7.09 -1.47 17.69
C LEU A 15 7.37 -0.04 18.16
N GLU A 16 6.64 0.96 17.65
CA GLU A 16 6.49 2.22 18.38
C GLU A 16 5.04 2.36 18.87
N SER A 17 4.88 2.00 20.14
CA SER A 17 3.69 2.21 20.95
C SER A 17 3.40 3.70 21.11
N GLY A 18 2.34 4.19 20.46
CA GLY A 18 1.69 5.46 20.79
C GLY A 18 0.28 5.19 21.30
N SER A 19 0.09 5.03 22.61
CA SER A 19 -1.23 5.04 23.25
C SER A 19 -1.39 6.33 24.06
N CYS A 20 -2.42 7.11 23.75
CA CYS A 20 -3.20 7.76 24.80
C CYS A 20 -4.69 7.81 24.38
N SER A 21 -5.51 7.45 25.35
CA SER A 21 -6.92 7.07 25.25
C SER A 21 -7.84 8.29 25.25
N ASN A 22 -9.00 8.19 24.59
CA ASN A 22 -10.24 8.57 25.27
C ASN A 22 -11.44 7.82 24.71
N ALA A 23 -12.07 7.03 25.57
CA ALA A 23 -13.38 6.45 25.32
C ALA A 23 -14.44 7.50 25.66
N ASN A 24 -15.28 7.83 24.69
CA ASN A 24 -16.63 8.33 24.96
C ASN A 24 -17.58 7.56 24.04
N GLY A 25 -18.22 6.55 24.63
CA GLY A 25 -19.35 5.89 24.02
C GLY A 25 -20.58 6.80 24.12
N SER A 26 -21.22 7.08 23.00
CA SER A 26 -22.62 7.48 22.95
C SER A 26 -23.24 6.92 21.69
N SER A 27 -24.28 6.14 21.91
CA SER A 27 -24.99 5.32 20.93
C SER A 27 -25.93 6.15 20.06
N SER A 28 -25.60 6.25 18.78
CA SER A 28 -26.57 6.22 17.67
C SER A 28 -25.80 6.10 16.36
N ASP A 29 -26.01 4.96 15.68
CA ASP A 29 -25.64 4.64 14.30
C ASP A 29 -24.22 4.10 14.01
N ALA A 30 -23.99 2.84 14.41
CA ALA A 30 -22.74 2.10 14.20
C ALA A 30 -22.67 1.31 12.88
N THR A 31 -23.38 1.73 11.82
CA THR A 31 -23.43 0.93 10.57
C THR A 31 -22.76 1.56 9.35
N LEU A 32 -22.31 2.82 9.38
CA LEU A 32 -21.73 3.49 8.20
C LEU A 32 -20.30 4.02 8.37
N GLN A 33 -19.56 3.59 9.40
CA GLN A 33 -18.15 3.98 9.61
C GLN A 33 -17.15 2.82 9.35
N CYS A 34 -17.45 1.87 8.45
CA CYS A 34 -16.61 0.67 8.26
C CYS A 34 -16.28 0.31 6.79
N TRP A 35 -16.94 0.93 5.79
CA TRP A 35 -16.83 0.46 4.40
C TRP A 35 -15.93 1.31 3.49
N GLU A 36 -15.64 2.57 3.81
CA GLU A 36 -14.77 3.42 2.97
C GLU A 36 -13.27 3.31 3.28
N GLU A 37 -12.87 2.97 4.51
CA GLU A 37 -11.45 2.89 4.91
C GLU A 37 -10.75 1.60 4.41
N LEU A 38 -11.52 0.65 3.86
CA LEU A 38 -11.06 -0.65 3.36
C LEU A 38 -10.94 -0.73 1.83
N TYR A 39 -11.53 0.21 1.08
CA TYR A 39 -11.56 0.16 -0.39
C TYR A 39 -10.41 0.93 -1.06
N ASP A 40 -9.80 1.93 -0.41
CA ASP A 40 -8.80 2.80 -1.06
C ASP A 40 -7.33 2.50 -0.71
N ALA A 41 -7.05 1.79 0.39
CA ALA A 41 -5.67 1.51 0.79
C ALA A 41 -4.90 0.62 -0.20
N LYS A 42 -5.59 0.03 -1.19
CA LYS A 42 -5.04 -0.91 -2.18
C LYS A 42 -5.22 -0.46 -3.63
N ILE A 43 -5.71 0.75 -3.88
CA ILE A 43 -5.86 1.30 -5.25
C ILE A 43 -4.57 2.00 -5.68
N CYS A 44 -4.22 1.85 -6.96
CA CYS A 44 -3.07 2.50 -7.58
C CYS A 44 -3.12 4.01 -7.36
N VAL A 45 -2.08 4.59 -6.77
CA VAL A 45 -2.01 6.04 -6.48
C VAL A 45 -1.82 6.91 -7.72
N ILE A 46 -1.68 6.29 -8.90
CA ILE A 46 -1.45 6.99 -10.17
C ILE A 46 -2.74 7.06 -10.99
N CYS A 47 -3.47 5.94 -11.12
CA CYS A 47 -4.68 5.90 -11.93
C CYS A 47 -5.98 5.92 -11.13
N TYR A 48 -5.94 5.67 -9.82
CA TYR A 48 -7.15 5.61 -8.97
C TYR A 48 -8.24 4.65 -9.46
N ASP A 49 -7.87 3.66 -10.27
CA ASP A 49 -8.79 2.75 -10.95
C ASP A 49 -8.42 1.30 -10.66
N GLN A 50 -7.19 0.90 -11.01
CA GLN A 50 -6.74 -0.47 -10.84
C GLN A 50 -6.12 -0.72 -9.46
N PRO A 51 -6.24 -1.94 -8.91
CA PRO A 51 -5.58 -2.29 -7.65
C PRO A 51 -4.06 -2.30 -7.81
N ARG A 52 -3.37 -1.99 -6.70
CA ARG A 52 -1.92 -2.16 -6.56
C ARG A 52 -1.61 -3.64 -6.68
N ASN A 53 -0.80 -3.99 -7.67
CA ASN A 53 -0.47 -5.38 -7.99
C ASN A 53 0.99 -5.54 -8.41
N CYS A 54 1.86 -4.59 -8.04
CA CYS A 54 3.28 -4.67 -8.32
C CYS A 54 4.13 -3.92 -7.29
N PHE A 55 5.41 -4.29 -7.18
CA PHE A 55 6.39 -3.59 -6.37
C PHE A 55 7.61 -3.18 -7.19
N LEU A 56 8.30 -2.13 -6.73
CA LEU A 56 9.40 -1.47 -7.43
C LEU A 56 10.75 -1.87 -6.82
N VAL A 57 11.63 -2.50 -7.61
CA VAL A 57 12.96 -2.94 -7.17
C VAL A 57 13.99 -1.81 -7.39
N PRO A 58 14.88 -1.51 -6.43
CA PRO A 58 15.14 -2.25 -5.18
C PRO A 58 14.40 -1.72 -3.95
N CYS A 59 13.58 -0.67 -4.08
CA CYS A 59 12.99 -0.02 -2.90
C CYS A 59 11.87 -0.83 -2.22
N GLY A 60 11.20 -1.74 -2.92
CA GLY A 60 10.14 -2.59 -2.37
C GLY A 60 8.76 -1.94 -2.23
N HIS A 61 8.60 -0.64 -2.50
CA HIS A 61 7.30 0.02 -2.39
C HIS A 61 6.28 -0.51 -3.40
N CYS A 62 5.06 -0.74 -2.91
CA CYS A 62 3.89 -1.19 -3.66
C CYS A 62 2.83 -0.08 -3.66
N ALA A 63 2.95 0.88 -4.57
CA ALA A 63 2.07 2.05 -4.65
C ALA A 63 1.20 2.07 -5.92
N THR A 64 1.53 1.25 -6.92
CA THR A 64 0.97 1.35 -8.26
C THR A 64 0.42 0.02 -8.76
N CYS A 65 -0.53 0.06 -9.70
CA CYS A 65 -0.81 -1.06 -10.57
C CYS A 65 0.37 -1.26 -11.54
N HIS A 66 0.42 -2.43 -12.17
CA HIS A 66 1.52 -2.83 -13.04
C HIS A 66 1.65 -1.92 -14.26
N ASP A 67 0.53 -1.52 -14.86
CA ASP A 67 0.56 -0.71 -16.09
C ASP A 67 1.07 0.71 -15.79
N CYS A 68 0.70 1.29 -14.63
CA CYS A 68 1.27 2.56 -14.18
C CYS A 68 2.76 2.42 -13.86
N ALA A 69 3.18 1.32 -13.23
CA ALA A 69 4.60 1.08 -12.94
C ALA A 69 5.44 0.93 -14.21
N LEU A 70 4.93 0.23 -15.24
CA LEU A 70 5.62 0.10 -16.52
C LEU A 70 5.74 1.45 -17.23
N ARG A 71 4.69 2.29 -17.21
CA ARG A 71 4.77 3.65 -17.75
C ARG A 71 5.91 4.44 -17.12
N ILE A 72 5.99 4.49 -15.79
CA ILE A 72 7.09 5.15 -15.07
C ILE A 72 8.45 4.52 -15.42
N PHE A 73 8.51 3.19 -15.55
CA PHE A 73 9.76 2.49 -15.85
C PHE A 73 10.31 2.82 -17.24
N HIS A 74 9.45 3.15 -18.20
CA HIS A 74 9.83 3.52 -19.56
C HIS A 74 10.13 5.01 -19.76
N GLU A 75 9.90 5.85 -18.74
CA GLU A 75 10.32 7.25 -18.74
C GLU A 75 11.82 7.40 -18.44
N ASP A 76 12.43 8.50 -18.90
CA ASP A 76 13.84 8.82 -18.63
C ASP A 76 14.11 8.94 -17.12
N ASN A 77 13.13 9.46 -16.37
CA ASN A 77 13.23 9.70 -14.93
C ASN A 77 12.48 8.62 -14.11
N ARG A 78 12.73 7.34 -14.42
CA ARG A 78 12.17 6.15 -13.76
C ARG A 78 12.42 6.06 -12.25
N LYS A 79 11.71 6.86 -11.45
CA LYS A 79 11.85 6.94 -9.98
C LYS A 79 10.58 6.46 -9.29
N CYS A 80 10.76 5.81 -8.14
CA CYS A 80 9.66 5.39 -7.28
C CYS A 80 8.82 6.61 -6.82
N PRO A 81 7.48 6.60 -7.00
CA PRO A 81 6.62 7.70 -6.55
C PRO A 81 6.65 7.96 -5.03
N VAL A 82 7.05 6.95 -4.24
CA VAL A 82 7.06 7.02 -2.77
C VAL A 82 8.40 7.57 -2.27
N CYS A 83 9.52 6.92 -2.61
CA CYS A 83 10.84 7.24 -2.05
C CYS A 83 11.82 7.84 -3.05
N ARG A 84 11.40 8.09 -4.30
CA ARG A 84 12.20 8.69 -5.38
C ARG A 84 13.47 7.92 -5.78
N ARG A 85 13.69 6.71 -5.26
CA ARG A 85 14.79 5.83 -5.68
C ARG A 85 14.57 5.37 -7.13
N TYR A 86 15.65 5.27 -7.91
CA TYR A 86 15.59 4.73 -9.27
C TYR A 86 15.03 3.32 -9.30
N ILE A 87 14.12 3.07 -10.24
CA ILE A 87 13.48 1.78 -10.47
C ILE A 87 14.38 0.97 -11.40
N GLY A 88 14.89 -0.15 -10.91
CA GLY A 88 15.64 -1.12 -11.69
C GLY A 88 14.76 -2.16 -12.35
N LYS A 89 13.68 -2.59 -11.67
CA LYS A 89 12.71 -3.57 -12.18
C LYS A 89 11.32 -3.33 -11.59
N VAL A 90 10.29 -3.70 -12.36
CA VAL A 90 8.90 -3.80 -11.91
C VAL A 90 8.54 -5.28 -11.78
N ARG A 91 7.95 -5.70 -10.65
CA ARG A 91 7.55 -7.10 -10.42
C ARG A 91 6.07 -7.17 -10.05
N LYS A 92 5.30 -7.99 -10.78
CA LYS A 92 3.90 -8.28 -10.44
C LYS A 92 3.82 -9.09 -9.15
N LEU A 93 2.81 -8.77 -8.34
CA LEU A 93 2.36 -9.61 -7.25
C LEU A 93 1.47 -10.70 -7.86
N PHE A 94 1.85 -11.96 -7.68
CA PHE A 94 0.99 -13.09 -7.99
C PHE A 94 0.25 -13.45 -6.69
N GLY A 95 -1.08 -13.38 -6.72
CA GLY A 95 -1.92 -13.64 -5.55
C GLY A 95 -1.82 -15.11 -5.15
N ASN A 96 -0.96 -15.41 -4.17
CA ASN A 96 -1.00 -16.55 -3.23
C ASN A 96 0.15 -16.45 -2.21
N TYR A 97 0.41 -15.28 -1.64
CA TYR A 97 1.26 -15.16 -0.46
C TYR A 97 0.38 -14.82 0.75
N ASN A 98 -0.25 -15.86 1.29
CA ASN A 98 -0.58 -15.87 2.72
C ASN A 98 0.75 -15.80 3.46
N VAL A 99 1.11 -14.63 3.97
CA VAL A 99 2.18 -14.52 4.98
C VAL A 99 1.59 -15.02 6.30
N GLN A 100 1.46 -16.35 6.43
CA GLN A 100 1.39 -16.99 7.72
C GLN A 100 2.81 -17.00 8.26
N THR A 101 3.06 -16.12 9.24
CA THR A 101 4.21 -16.15 10.13
C THR A 101 4.32 -17.48 10.85
#